data_AF-A0A1D8TKY8-F1
#
_entry.id   AF-A0A1D8TKY8-F1
#
_cell.length_a   1.000
_cell.length_b   1.000
_cell.length_c   1.000
_cell.angle_alpha   90.00
_cell.angle_beta   90.00
_cell.angle_gamma   90.00
#
_symmetry.space_group_name_H-M   'P 1'
#
loop_
_entity.id
_entity.type
_entity.pdbx_description
1 polymer ?
#
loop_
_entity_poly.entity_id
_entity_poly.type
_entity_poly.pdbx_seq_one_letter_code
_entity_poly.pdbx_strand_id
1 'polypeptide(L)' 'MNIEETGGSVIADTGAVHLAQSTPETHLRATWLCHDMLTVDTATGGARNQGGKTFAPEAPGLGVEPKLDVLGEAIAVYE' A
#
# COMPACT_ATOMS: atom_id res chain seq x y z
N MET A 1 15.48 9.67 1.88
CA MET A 1 14.60 9.23 2.96
C MET A 1 14.08 7.84 2.61
N ASN A 2 13.97 6.95 3.60
CA ASN A 2 13.17 5.74 3.44
C ASN A 2 11.71 6.15 3.68
N ILE A 3 10.83 5.83 2.74
CA ILE A 3 9.41 6.14 2.84
C ILE A 3 8.67 4.81 2.93
N GLU A 4 8.18 4.53 4.12
CA GLU A 4 7.55 3.27 4.49
C GLU A 4 6.58 3.51 5.63
N GLU A 5 5.57 2.65 5.73
CA GLU A 5 4.72 2.58 6.91
C GLU A 5 5.42 1.80 8.02
N THR A 6 5.00 2.01 9.27
CA THR A 6 5.51 1.19 10.40
C THR A 6 5.21 -0.30 10.23
N GLY A 7 4.14 -0.61 9.51
CA GLY A 7 3.68 -1.93 9.10
C GLY A 7 2.26 -1.83 8.54
N GLY A 8 1.78 -2.90 7.93
CA GLY A 8 0.41 -2.93 7.41
C GLY A 8 0.24 -3.88 6.24
N SER A 9 -0.94 -3.81 5.63
CA SER A 9 -1.27 -4.56 4.42
C SER A 9 -1.06 -3.70 3.17
N VAL A 10 -1.44 -4.22 1.99
CA VAL A 10 -1.30 -3.51 0.71
C VAL A 10 -1.95 -2.12 0.73
N ILE A 11 -3.00 -1.91 1.51
CA ILE A 11 -3.64 -0.59 1.64
C ILE A 11 -2.66 0.44 2.21
N ALA A 12 -1.93 0.07 3.27
CA ALA A 12 -0.94 0.93 3.91
C ALA A 12 0.27 1.14 2.99
N ASP A 13 0.81 0.05 2.44
CA ASP A 13 1.98 0.12 1.55
C ASP A 13 1.70 0.95 0.30
N THR A 14 0.50 0.84 -0.28
CA THR A 14 0.15 1.64 -1.46
C THR A 14 0.18 3.13 -1.14
N GLY A 15 -0.24 3.53 0.07
CA GLY A 15 -0.13 4.92 0.53
C GLY A 15 1.33 5.40 0.61
N ALA A 16 2.20 4.59 1.20
CA ALA A 16 3.64 4.87 1.24
C ALA A 16 4.26 4.95 -0.17
N VAL A 17 3.83 4.09 -1.09
CA VAL A 17 4.32 4.07 -2.47
C VAL A 17 3.86 5.30 -3.26
N HIS A 18 2.63 5.80 -3.07
CA HIS A 18 2.20 7.09 -3.63
C HIS A 18 3.10 8.23 -3.15
N LEU A 19 3.39 8.29 -1.85
CA LEU A 19 4.30 9.30 -1.30
C LEU A 19 5.73 9.14 -1.86
N ALA A 20 6.25 7.92 -1.92
CA ALA A 20 7.56 7.62 -2.48
C ALA A 20 7.66 8.05 -3.95
N GLN A 21 6.65 7.74 -4.77
CA GLN A 21 6.63 8.09 -6.19
C GLN A 21 6.48 9.61 -6.44
N SER A 22 5.88 10.34 -5.48
CA SER A 22 5.85 11.81 -5.50
C SER A 22 7.13 12.47 -4.98
N THR A 23 8.09 11.69 -4.47
CA THR A 23 9.34 12.19 -3.91
C THR A 23 10.46 12.17 -4.95
N PRO A 24 11.20 13.29 -5.17
CA PRO A 24 12.33 13.29 -6.09
C PRO A 24 13.35 12.20 -5.76
N GLU A 25 13.88 11.53 -6.79
CA GLU A 25 14.80 10.40 -6.63
C GLU A 25 16.03 10.74 -5.77
N THR A 26 16.55 11.97 -5.87
CA THR A 26 17.67 12.46 -5.04
C THR A 26 17.37 12.48 -3.54
N HIS A 27 16.08 12.48 -3.16
CA HIS A 27 15.57 12.49 -1.80
C HIS A 27 14.90 11.16 -1.42
N LEU A 28 14.74 10.21 -2.33
CA LEU A 28 14.20 8.88 -2.07
C LEU A 28 15.36 7.87 -1.94
N ARG A 29 15.41 7.13 -0.82
CA ARG A 29 16.43 6.09 -0.60
C ARG A 29 15.85 4.69 -0.87
N ALA A 30 14.69 4.42 -0.30
CA ALA A 30 13.98 3.16 -0.48
C ALA A 30 12.50 3.34 -0.11
N THR A 31 11.69 2.35 -0.50
CA THR A 31 10.35 2.11 0.02
C THR A 31 10.22 0.63 0.36
N TRP A 32 9.16 0.26 1.07
CA TRP A 32 8.96 -1.08 1.59
C TRP A 32 7.54 -1.55 1.31
N LEU A 33 7.40 -2.84 1.04
CA LEU A 33 6.13 -3.53 0.91
C LEU A 33 6.02 -4.50 2.09
N CYS A 34 5.40 -4.05 3.18
CA CYS A 34 5.15 -4.89 4.35
C CYS A 34 4.29 -6.11 3.98
N HIS A 35 3.32 -5.92 3.08
CA HIS A 35 2.35 -6.94 2.70
C HIS A 35 2.96 -8.15 2.00
N ASP A 36 4.14 -8.04 1.40
CA ASP A 36 4.85 -9.17 0.79
C ASP A 36 5.28 -10.23 1.83
N MET A 37 5.33 -9.87 3.11
CA MET A 37 5.66 -10.80 4.20
C MET A 37 4.42 -11.33 4.92
N LEU A 38 3.21 -10.93 4.50
CA LEU A 38 1.96 -11.35 5.13
C LEU A 38 1.32 -12.50 4.34
N THR A 39 0.61 -13.36 5.05
CA THR A 39 -0.12 -14.49 4.44
C THR A 39 -1.56 -14.15 4.07
N VAL A 40 -2.04 -12.95 4.44
CA VAL A 40 -3.41 -12.48 4.20
C VAL A 40 -3.36 -11.23 3.34
N ASP A 41 -4.07 -11.27 2.21
CA ASP A 41 -4.18 -10.14 1.28
C ASP A 41 -5.55 -9.47 1.47
N THR A 42 -5.55 -8.21 1.91
CA THR A 42 -6.72 -7.46 2.37
C THR A 42 -7.42 -6.64 1.27
N ALA A 43 -6.80 -6.48 0.11
CA ALA A 43 -7.37 -5.74 -1.01
C ALA A 43 -6.83 -6.25 -2.35
N THR A 44 -7.59 -6.07 -3.42
CA THR A 44 -7.09 -6.26 -4.79
C THR A 44 -6.51 -4.95 -5.34
N GLY A 45 -5.66 -5.04 -6.36
CA GLY A 45 -4.92 -3.89 -6.88
C GLY A 45 -3.76 -3.48 -5.95
N GLY A 46 -3.51 -2.18 -5.89
CA GLY A 46 -2.45 -1.58 -5.07
C GLY A 46 -1.04 -1.71 -5.63
N ALA A 47 -0.09 -1.14 -4.90
CA ALA A 47 1.33 -1.28 -5.17
C ALA A 47 1.77 -2.73 -4.92
N ARG A 48 2.52 -3.32 -5.85
CA ARG A 48 3.00 -4.71 -5.78
C ARG A 48 4.45 -4.79 -6.23
N ASN A 49 5.16 -5.79 -5.71
CA ASN A 49 6.54 -6.05 -6.08
C ASN A 49 6.67 -6.46 -7.54
N GLN A 50 7.45 -5.70 -8.29
CA GLN A 50 7.76 -5.87 -9.69
C GLN A 50 9.29 -5.93 -9.84
N GLY A 51 9.87 -7.09 -9.53
CA GLY A 51 11.31 -7.31 -9.65
C GLY A 51 12.15 -6.46 -8.71
N GLY A 52 11.71 -6.30 -7.44
CA GLY A 52 12.39 -5.49 -6.44
C GLY A 52 12.09 -3.99 -6.53
N LYS A 53 11.15 -3.59 -7.40
CA LYS A 53 10.61 -2.23 -7.50
C LYS A 53 9.10 -2.26 -7.30
N THR A 54 8.52 -1.09 -7.09
CA THR A 54 7.07 -0.92 -6.98
C THR A 54 6.69 0.46 -7.50
N PHE A 55 5.43 0.59 -7.90
CA PHE A 55 4.88 1.81 -8.47
C PHE A 55 3.46 2.00 -7.95
N ALA A 56 3.09 3.25 -7.73
CA ALA A 56 1.73 3.65 -7.43
C ALA A 56 0.81 3.24 -8.59
N PRO A 57 -0.39 2.70 -8.33
CA PRO A 57 -1.34 2.37 -9.38
C PRO A 57 -1.78 3.58 -10.20
N GLU A 58 -2.06 3.37 -11.48
CA GLU A 58 -2.63 4.39 -12.38
C GLU A 58 -4.13 4.64 -12.16
N ALA A 59 -4.80 3.76 -11.40
CA ALA A 59 -6.21 3.90 -11.09
C ALA A 59 -6.47 5.10 -10.16
N PRO A 60 -7.63 5.78 -10.25
CA PRO A 60 -7.94 6.92 -9.40
C PRO A 60 -7.87 6.63 -7.90
N GLY A 61 -7.54 7.66 -7.12
CA GLY A 61 -7.41 7.54 -5.66
C GLY A 61 -6.21 6.68 -5.27
N LEU A 62 -6.39 5.82 -4.27
CA LEU A 62 -5.33 4.94 -3.81
C LEU A 62 -5.05 3.79 -4.81
N GLY A 63 -6.03 3.41 -5.62
CA GLY A 63 -5.92 2.30 -6.57
C GLY A 63 -5.95 0.91 -5.91
N VAL A 64 -6.63 0.79 -4.77
CA VAL A 64 -6.92 -0.49 -4.08
C VAL A 64 -8.43 -0.69 -3.97
N GLU A 65 -8.87 -1.93 -4.04
CA GLU A 65 -10.25 -2.34 -3.78
C GLU A 65 -10.28 -3.31 -2.59
N PRO A 66 -10.78 -2.90 -1.41
CA PRO A 66 -10.78 -3.74 -0.21
C PRO A 66 -11.59 -5.03 -0.36
N LYS A 67 -11.05 -6.14 0.14
CA LYS A 67 -11.75 -7.43 0.21
C LYS A 67 -12.61 -7.47 1.47
N LEU A 68 -13.88 -7.10 1.36
CA LEU A 68 -14.79 -6.94 2.51
C LEU A 68 -15.00 -8.25 3.29
N ASP A 69 -14.91 -9.40 2.64
CA ASP A 69 -14.94 -10.71 3.28
C ASP A 69 -13.73 -10.96 4.20
N VAL A 70 -12.57 -10.39 3.86
CA VAL A 70 -11.36 -10.43 4.69
C VAL A 70 -11.42 -9.40 5.82
N LEU A 71 -11.99 -8.21 5.56
CA LEU A 71 -12.11 -7.15 6.57
C LEU A 71 -13.16 -7.46 7.63
N GLY A 72 -14.22 -8.20 7.27
CA GLY A 72 -15.31 -8.57 8.17
C GLY A 72 -16.27 -7.41 8.44
N GLU A 73 -17.10 -7.58 9.48
CA GLU A 73 -18.08 -6.58 9.89
C GLU A 73 -17.40 -5.36 10.54
N ALA A 74 -17.97 -4.18 10.32
CA ALA A 74 -17.47 -2.96 10.94
C ALA A 74 -17.58 -3.02 12.48
N ILE A 75 -16.47 -2.76 13.16
CA ILE A 75 -16.42 -2.76 14.64
C ILE A 75 -16.98 -1.47 15.26
N ALA A 76 -17.15 -0.41 14.46
CA ALA A 76 -17.74 0.86 14.84
C ALA A 76 -18.31 1.57 13.60
N VAL A 77 -19.45 2.25 13.78
CA VAL A 77 -20.10 3.08 12.76
C VAL A 77 -20.43 4.42 13.41
N TYR A 78 -20.11 5.51 12.71
CA TYR A 78 -20.35 6.88 13.16
C TYR A 78 -21.21 7.59 12.12
N GLU A 79 -22.32 8.20 12.55
CA GLU A 79 -23.31 8.89 11.72
C GLU A 79 -23.50 10.36 12.17
#